data_AF-A0A2V9N804-F1
#
_entry.id   AF-A0A2V9N804-F1
#
_cell.length_a   1.000
_cell.length_b   1.000
_cell.length_c   1.000
_cell.angle_alpha   90.00
_cell.angle_beta   90.00
_cell.angle_gamma   90.00
#
_symmetry.space_group_name_H-M   'P 1'
#
loop_
_entity.id
_entity.type
_entity.pdbx_description
1 polymer ?
#
loop_
_entity_poly.entity_id
_entity_poly.type
_entity_poly.pdbx_seq_one_letter_code
_entity_poly.pdbx_strand_id
1 'polypeptide(L)'
;MGYKETFWMACDSTEQLRAEYGPFHTRAEAESEAGKLGFSYLLRYEHVIGENDDIKEVRCIFIELPEPPRQLYMAEKLHTRCSTCGASAVHDYSWQAEVWADIHEFEHSRHRIRLFEQTRADGLKEVPGWRDACA
;
A
#
# COMPACT_ATOMS: atom_id res chain seq x y z
N MET A 1 -37.87 15.80 -13.37
CA MET A 1 -36.62 15.21 -13.91
C MET A 1 -35.69 14.92 -12.74
N GLY A 2 -35.47 13.65 -12.42
CA GLY A 2 -34.51 13.27 -11.37
C GLY A 2 -33.07 13.54 -11.81
N TYR A 3 -32.18 13.87 -10.87
CA TYR A 3 -30.76 14.01 -11.13
C TYR A 3 -29.98 12.85 -10.50
N LYS A 4 -28.78 12.59 -11.03
CA LYS A 4 -27.92 11.48 -10.61
C LYS A 4 -26.70 12.03 -9.89
N GLU A 5 -26.51 11.64 -8.64
CA GLU A 5 -25.27 11.88 -7.91
C GLU A 5 -24.34 10.68 -8.00
N THR A 6 -23.03 10.92 -8.05
CA THR A 6 -22.03 9.88 -8.21
C THR A 6 -20.92 10.08 -7.19
N PHE A 7 -20.65 9.04 -6.40
CA PHE A 7 -19.58 9.01 -5.42
C PHE A 7 -18.58 7.91 -5.77
N TRP A 8 -17.30 8.22 -5.63
CA TRP A 8 -16.22 7.28 -5.89
C TRP A 8 -15.56 6.86 -4.59
N MET A 9 -15.32 5.57 -4.43
CA MET A 9 -14.56 4.99 -3.33
C MET A 9 -13.47 4.09 -3.91
N ALA A 10 -12.35 3.97 -3.20
CA ALA A 10 -11.37 2.93 -3.41
C ALA A 10 -11.73 1.72 -2.53
N CYS A 11 -11.50 0.50 -3.04
CA CYS A 11 -11.87 -0.72 -2.33
C CYS A 11 -10.94 -1.91 -2.60
N ASP A 12 -10.72 -2.74 -1.59
CA ASP A 12 -9.87 -3.93 -1.65
C ASP A 12 -10.55 -5.15 -2.31
N SER A 13 -11.88 -5.29 -2.19
CA SER A 13 -12.63 -6.46 -2.65
C SER A 13 -14.07 -6.15 -3.03
N THR A 14 -14.76 -7.11 -3.67
CA THR A 14 -16.20 -7.01 -3.98
C THR A 14 -17.10 -7.60 -2.87
N GLU A 15 -16.50 -8.02 -1.75
CA GLU A 15 -17.19 -8.69 -0.65
C GLU A 15 -17.99 -7.71 0.24
N GLN A 16 -18.88 -8.25 1.08
CA GLN A 16 -19.70 -7.42 1.96
C GLN A 16 -18.88 -6.73 3.06
N LEU A 17 -17.82 -7.38 3.56
CA LEU A 17 -16.92 -6.88 4.62
C LEU A 17 -15.64 -6.26 4.05
N ARG A 18 -15.78 -5.50 2.97
CA ARG A 18 -14.67 -4.84 2.28
C ARG A 18 -14.21 -3.57 2.99
N ALA A 19 -12.95 -3.21 2.78
CA ALA A 19 -12.45 -1.89 3.18
C ALA A 19 -12.82 -0.85 2.11
N GLU A 20 -13.46 0.25 2.51
CA GLU A 20 -13.79 1.36 1.62
C GLU A 20 -13.07 2.63 2.07
N TYR A 21 -12.47 3.35 1.13
CA TYR A 21 -11.81 4.62 1.37
C TYR A 21 -12.33 5.69 0.42
N GLY A 22 -12.73 6.85 0.93
CA GLY A 22 -13.42 7.92 0.19
C GLY A 22 -14.43 8.67 1.06
N PRO A 23 -15.36 9.45 0.48
CA PRO A 23 -15.67 9.58 -0.95
C PRO A 23 -14.79 10.58 -1.70
N PHE A 24 -14.57 10.31 -2.98
CA PHE A 24 -13.84 11.16 -3.94
C PHE A 24 -14.79 11.76 -4.98
N HIS A 25 -14.44 12.95 -5.47
CA HIS A 25 -15.27 13.69 -6.44
C HIS A 25 -15.01 13.26 -7.87
N THR A 26 -13.81 12.73 -8.15
CA THR A 26 -13.43 12.29 -9.50
C THR A 26 -12.90 10.85 -9.48
N ARG A 27 -13.09 10.17 -10.61
CA ARG A 27 -12.52 8.84 -10.81
C ARG A 27 -11.00 8.84 -10.65
N ALA A 28 -10.31 9.81 -11.25
CA ALA A 28 -8.85 9.88 -11.24
C ALA A 28 -8.25 10.02 -9.83
N GLU A 29 -8.92 10.77 -8.96
CA GLU A 29 -8.56 10.90 -7.55
C GLU A 29 -8.68 9.55 -6.83
N ALA A 30 -9.81 8.86 -7.02
CA ALA A 30 -10.04 7.53 -6.44
C ALA A 30 -9.03 6.49 -6.94
N GLU A 31 -8.69 6.50 -8.23
CA GLU A 31 -7.67 5.62 -8.82
C GLU A 31 -6.28 5.86 -8.20
N SER A 32 -5.91 7.12 -8.00
CA SER A 32 -4.61 7.48 -7.42
C SER A 32 -4.49 7.00 -5.96
N GLU A 33 -5.54 7.18 -5.16
CA GLU A 33 -5.56 6.73 -3.76
C GLU A 33 -5.64 5.20 -3.65
N ALA A 34 -6.43 4.55 -4.51
CA ALA A 34 -6.47 3.09 -4.58
C ALA A 34 -5.09 2.49 -4.85
N GLY A 35 -4.33 3.09 -5.77
CA GLY A 35 -2.96 2.67 -6.08
C GLY A 35 -1.99 2.80 -4.90
N LYS A 36 -2.14 3.85 -4.06
CA LYS A 36 -1.31 4.03 -2.85
C LYS A 36 -1.62 2.99 -1.77
N LEU A 37 -2.89 2.61 -1.64
CA LEU A 37 -3.38 1.66 -0.63
C LEU A 37 -3.28 0.19 -1.08
N GLY A 38 -2.95 -0.07 -2.34
CA GLY A 38 -2.94 -1.42 -2.90
C GLY A 38 -4.34 -2.00 -3.09
N PHE A 39 -5.35 -1.14 -3.27
CA PHE A 39 -6.73 -1.54 -3.51
C PHE A 39 -6.95 -1.88 -4.99
N SER A 40 -7.59 -3.01 -5.24
CA SER A 40 -7.75 -3.56 -6.59
C SER A 40 -9.02 -3.08 -7.30
N TYR A 41 -9.93 -2.42 -6.59
CA TYR A 41 -11.23 -2.01 -7.12
C TYR A 41 -11.52 -0.54 -6.83
N LEU A 42 -12.29 0.07 -7.71
CA LEU A 42 -13.08 1.25 -7.39
C LEU A 42 -14.53 0.87 -7.22
N LEU A 43 -15.19 1.52 -6.27
CA LEU A 43 -16.62 1.41 -6.07
C LEU A 43 -17.27 2.75 -6.41
N ARG A 44 -18.20 2.71 -7.36
CA ARG A 44 -19.00 3.86 -7.77
C ARG A 44 -20.42 3.71 -7.25
N TYR A 45 -20.82 4.58 -6.33
CA TYR A 45 -22.20 4.71 -5.90
C TYR A 45 -22.92 5.71 -6.80
N GLU A 46 -24.00 5.28 -7.46
CA GLU A 46 -24.90 6.18 -8.18
C GLU A 46 -26.23 6.27 -7.44
N HIS A 47 -26.59 7.48 -7.01
CA HIS A 47 -27.89 7.76 -6.39
C HIS A 47 -28.80 8.42 -7.43
N VAL A 48 -29.93 7.78 -7.72
CA VAL A 48 -30.99 8.36 -8.56
C VAL A 48 -31.98 9.07 -7.65
N ILE A 49 -31.97 10.40 -7.71
CA ILE A 49 -32.80 11.24 -6.85
C ILE A 49 -34.10 11.60 -7.57
N GLY A 50 -35.22 11.40 -6.90
CA GLY A 50 -36.57 11.71 -7.36
C GLY A 50 -36.89 13.21 -7.31
N GLU A 51 -38.10 13.57 -7.75
CA GLU A 51 -38.53 14.98 -7.77
C GLU A 51 -38.79 15.56 -6.38
N ASN A 52 -38.93 14.72 -5.36
CA ASN A 52 -39.13 15.12 -3.97
C ASN A 52 -37.82 15.00 -3.15
N ASP A 53 -36.67 14.96 -3.82
CA ASP A 53 -35.35 14.75 -3.19
C ASP A 53 -35.21 13.39 -2.49
N ASP A 54 -36.04 12.41 -2.90
CA ASP A 54 -36.02 11.04 -2.40
C ASP A 54 -35.03 10.17 -3.20
N ILE A 55 -34.15 9.43 -2.50
CA ILE A 55 -33.29 8.44 -3.16
C ILE A 55 -34.17 7.28 -3.62
N LYS A 56 -34.38 7.16 -4.93
CA LYS A 56 -35.20 6.10 -5.53
C LYS A 56 -34.43 4.83 -5.79
N GLU A 57 -33.15 4.98 -6.12
CA GLU A 57 -32.29 3.87 -6.50
C GLU A 57 -30.84 4.15 -6.10
N VAL A 58 -30.17 3.14 -5.57
CA VAL A 58 -28.73 3.14 -5.30
C VAL A 58 -28.11 2.03 -6.13
N ARG A 59 -27.18 2.38 -7.01
CA ARG A 59 -26.40 1.41 -7.78
C ARG A 59 -24.96 1.38 -7.30
N CYS A 60 -24.49 0.17 -7.00
CA CYS A 60 -23.10 -0.10 -6.62
C CYS A 60 -22.39 -0.73 -7.81
N ILE A 61 -21.45 -0.01 -8.41
CA ILE A 61 -20.71 -0.50 -9.58
C ILE A 61 -19.26 -0.69 -9.17
N PHE A 62 -18.80 -1.93 -9.21
CA PHE A 62 -17.40 -2.26 -8.98
C PHE A 62 -16.65 -2.19 -10.30
N ILE A 63 -15.54 -1.46 -10.29
CA ILE A 63 -14.64 -1.32 -11.42
C ILE A 63 -13.31 -1.90 -10.98
N GLU A 64 -12.97 -3.06 -11.53
CA GLU A 64 -11.64 -3.62 -11.37
C GLU A 64 -10.63 -2.67 -12.00
N LEU A 65 -9.66 -2.25 -11.19
CA LEU A 65 -8.55 -1.48 -11.72
C LEU A 65 -7.68 -2.44 -12.52
N PRO A 66 -7.14 -2.00 -13.68
CA PRO A 66 -6.08 -2.77 -14.31
C PRO A 66 -5.05 -3.01 -13.21
N GLU A 67 -4.73 -4.28 -12.93
CA GLU A 67 -3.64 -4.60 -12.01
C GLU A 67 -2.52 -3.65 -12.44
N PRO A 68 -2.08 -2.70 -11.58
CA PRO A 68 -0.88 -1.95 -11.91
C PRO A 68 0.07 -3.04 -12.32
N PRO A 69 0.74 -2.93 -13.50
CA PRO A 69 1.61 -3.98 -13.96
C PRO A 69 2.34 -4.37 -12.72
N ARG A 70 2.22 -5.64 -12.31
CA ARG A 70 3.11 -6.13 -11.30
C ARG A 70 4.46 -5.79 -11.97
N GLN A 71 5.04 -4.65 -11.63
CA GLN A 71 6.19 -4.67 -10.78
C GLN A 71 5.87 -5.86 -9.86
N LEU A 72 6.22 -7.06 -10.34
CA LEU A 72 7.45 -7.65 -9.91
C LEU A 72 8.29 -6.49 -9.34
N TYR A 73 7.91 -6.00 -8.15
CA TYR A 73 8.82 -5.78 -7.07
C TYR A 73 9.56 -7.11 -7.08
N MET A 74 10.56 -7.18 -7.97
CA MET A 74 11.32 -8.37 -8.24
C MET A 74 12.07 -8.47 -6.95
N ALA A 75 11.46 -9.17 -5.96
CA ALA A 75 11.63 -8.92 -4.55
C ALA A 75 13.07 -8.50 -4.29
N GLU A 76 13.28 -7.18 -4.15
CA GLU A 76 14.59 -6.65 -3.91
C GLU A 76 14.94 -7.23 -2.55
N LYS A 77 15.77 -8.28 -2.57
CA LYS A 77 16.09 -8.97 -1.33
C LYS A 77 16.76 -7.95 -0.44
N LEU A 78 16.16 -7.73 0.71
CA LEU A 78 16.68 -6.84 1.72
C LEU A 78 17.66 -7.63 2.57
N HIS A 79 18.84 -7.08 2.80
CA HIS A 79 19.87 -7.69 3.63
C HIS A 79 20.14 -6.77 4.80
N THR A 80 19.97 -7.28 6.02
CA THR A 80 20.43 -6.58 7.21
C THR A 80 21.80 -7.10 7.62
N ARG A 81 22.68 -6.21 8.06
CA ARG A 81 23.98 -6.58 8.62
C ARG A 81 24.34 -5.70 9.82
N CYS A 82 24.72 -6.34 10.92
CA CYS A 82 25.24 -5.66 12.09
C CYS A 82 26.67 -5.19 11.82
N SER A 83 26.91 -3.89 12.00
CA SER A 83 28.23 -3.27 11.85
C SER A 83 29.22 -3.64 12.96
N THR A 84 28.73 -4.21 14.07
CA THR A 84 29.52 -4.51 15.27
C THR A 84 29.90 -5.97 15.34
N CYS A 85 28.93 -6.90 15.24
CA CYS A 85 29.18 -8.34 15.36
C CYS A 85 29.15 -9.08 14.01
N GLY A 86 28.75 -8.42 12.92
CA GLY A 86 28.71 -9.02 11.59
C GLY A 86 27.51 -9.94 11.34
N ALA A 87 26.61 -10.14 12.31
CA ALA A 87 25.38 -10.90 12.11
C ALA A 87 24.57 -10.33 10.93
N SER A 88 23.98 -11.21 10.13
CA SER A 88 23.24 -10.82 8.92
C SER A 88 22.00 -11.68 8.70
N ALA A 89 20.97 -11.09 8.09
CA ALA A 89 19.75 -11.78 7.69
C ALA A 89 19.25 -11.24 6.34
N VAL A 90 18.41 -12.04 5.67
CA VAL A 90 17.81 -11.70 4.37
C VAL A 90 16.29 -11.70 4.53
N HIS A 91 15.63 -10.71 3.94
CA HIS A 91 14.22 -10.43 4.14
C HIS A 91 13.52 -10.17 2.80
N ASP A 92 12.25 -10.57 2.74
CA ASP A 92 11.39 -10.33 1.58
C ASP A 92 10.62 -9.01 1.71
N TYR A 93 10.48 -8.49 2.94
CA TYR A 93 9.72 -7.27 3.23
C TYR A 93 10.48 -6.33 4.18
N SER A 94 10.25 -5.02 4.06
CA SER A 94 10.88 -3.98 4.88
C SER A 94 10.62 -4.16 6.38
N TRP A 95 9.38 -4.49 6.76
CA TRP A 95 9.00 -4.71 8.17
C TRP A 95 9.78 -5.86 8.83
N GLN A 96 10.16 -6.89 8.07
CA GLN A 96 10.97 -8.00 8.59
C GLN A 96 12.39 -7.53 8.94
N ALA A 97 12.97 -6.69 8.07
CA ALA A 97 14.28 -6.09 8.29
C ALA A 97 14.29 -5.19 9.53
N GLU A 98 13.22 -4.40 9.74
CA GLU A 98 13.05 -3.56 10.93
C GLU A 98 12.94 -4.39 12.20
N VAL A 99 12.01 -5.35 12.25
CA VAL A 99 11.79 -6.20 13.43
C VAL A 99 13.07 -6.95 13.81
N TRP A 100 13.77 -7.51 12.82
CA TRP A 100 15.04 -8.19 13.06
C TRP A 100 16.08 -7.24 13.68
N ALA A 101 16.15 -6.02 13.16
CA ALA A 101 17.13 -5.05 13.61
C ALA A 101 16.81 -4.51 15.01
N ASP A 102 15.52 -4.30 15.32
CA ASP A 102 15.06 -3.88 16.65
C ASP A 102 15.36 -4.93 17.71
N ILE A 103 15.07 -6.20 17.41
CA ILE A 103 15.42 -7.32 18.30
C ILE A 103 16.94 -7.36 18.51
N HIS A 104 17.72 -7.25 17.43
CA HIS A 104 19.17 -7.34 17.54
C HIS A 104 19.79 -6.18 18.34
N GLU A 105 19.32 -4.95 18.13
CA GLU A 105 19.79 -3.76 18.84
C GLU A 105 19.33 -3.76 20.31
N PHE A 106 18.18 -4.39 20.60
CA PHE A 106 17.70 -4.61 21.96
C PHE A 106 18.53 -5.67 22.70
N GLU A 107 18.80 -6.82 22.08
CA GLU A 107 19.60 -7.91 22.65
C GLU A 107 21.08 -7.53 22.81
N HIS A 108 21.57 -6.64 21.95
CA HIS A 108 22.96 -6.21 21.94
C HIS A 108 23.11 -4.69 22.00
N SER A 109 23.31 -4.19 23.23
CA SER A 109 23.56 -2.77 23.47
C SER A 109 24.73 -2.24 22.61
N ARG A 110 24.51 -1.08 21.97
CA ARG A 110 25.48 -0.38 21.09
C ARG A 110 25.77 -1.07 19.76
N HIS A 111 25.02 -2.10 19.38
CA HIS A 111 25.05 -2.60 18.01
C HIS A 111 24.25 -1.68 17.10
N ARG A 112 24.60 -1.65 15.81
CA ARG A 112 23.89 -0.87 14.79
C ARG A 112 23.73 -1.67 13.52
N ILE A 113 22.49 -1.74 13.04
CA ILE A 113 22.14 -2.47 11.82
C ILE A 113 22.15 -1.56 10.60
N ARG A 114 22.78 -2.05 9.54
CA ARG A 114 22.74 -1.47 8.19
C ARG A 114 21.80 -2.29 7.32
N LEU A 115 21.07 -1.62 6.44
CA LEU A 115 20.20 -2.24 5.44
C LEU A 115 20.83 -2.12 4.05
N PHE A 116 20.71 -3.19 3.27
CA PHE A 116 21.15 -3.24 1.89
C PHE A 116 20.05 -3.79 1.00
N GLU A 117 19.91 -3.21 -0.18
CA GLU A 117 19.04 -3.69 -1.25
C GLU A 117 19.87 -4.42 -2.28
N GLN A 118 19.43 -5.61 -2.69
CA GLN A 118 20.07 -6.35 -3.76
C GLN A 118 19.42 -6.02 -5.11
N THR A 119 20.12 -5.25 -5.94
CA THR A 119 19.70 -4.97 -7.31
C THR A 119 20.39 -5.91 -8.29
N ARG A 120 19.70 -6.28 -9.39
CA ARG A 120 20.23 -7.20 -10.41
C ARG A 120 21.48 -6.67 -11.13
N ALA A 121 21.65 -5.35 -11.18
CA ALA A 121 22.71 -4.68 -11.94
C ALA A 121 23.93 -4.30 -11.07
N ASP A 122 23.74 -3.95 -9.80
CA ASP A 122 24.78 -3.32 -8.97
C ASP A 122 25.14 -4.09 -7.67
N GLY A 123 24.61 -5.30 -7.47
CA GLY A 123 24.88 -6.06 -6.25
C GLY A 123 24.19 -5.47 -5.02
N LEU A 124 24.85 -5.50 -3.87
CA LEU A 124 24.31 -4.97 -2.61
C LEU A 124 24.56 -3.47 -2.50
N LYS A 125 23.49 -2.68 -2.43
CA LYS A 125 23.53 -1.24 -2.23
C LYS A 125 23.05 -0.89 -0.83
N GLU A 126 23.85 -0.15 -0.05
CA GLU A 126 23.45 0.31 1.29
C GLU A 126 22.34 1.36 1.19
N VAL A 127 21.32 1.24 2.04
CA VAL A 127 20.21 2.20 2.17
C VAL A 127 20.55 3.17 3.32
N PRO A 128 21.01 4.39 3.04
CA PRO A 128 21.38 5.34 4.09
C PRO A 128 20.13 5.87 4.80
N GLY A 129 20.20 6.04 6.13
CA GLY A 129 19.09 6.62 6.91
C GLY A 129 17.83 5.76 6.94
N TRP A 130 17.92 4.47 6.62
CA TRP A 130 16.75 3.58 6.53
C TRP A 130 15.94 3.46 7.82
N ARG A 131 16.56 3.74 8.97
CA ARG A 131 15.89 3.83 10.27
C ARG A 131 15.09 5.12 10.45
N ASP A 132 15.50 6.21 9.82
CA ASP A 132 14.87 7.53 9.92
C ASP A 132 13.72 7.71 8.92
N ALA A 133 13.66 6.89 7.87
CA ALA A 133 12.60 6.92 6.85
C ALA A 133 11.24 6.39 7.37
N CYS A 134 11.24 5.67 8.50
CA CYS A 134 10.05 5.04 9.09
C CYS A 134 9.65 5.63 10.45
N ALA A 135 10.30 6.72 10.88
CA ALA A 135 10.01 7.46 12.11
C ALA A 135 9.08 8.67 11.84
#